data_AF-A0A0D3CUV1-F1
#
_entry.id   AF-A0A0D3CUV1-F1
#
_cell.length_a   1.000
_cell.length_b   1.000
_cell.length_c   1.000
_cell.angle_alpha   90.00
_cell.angle_beta   90.00
_cell.angle_gamma   90.00
#
_symmetry.space_group_name_H-M   'P 1'
#
loop_
_entity.id
_entity.type
_entity.pdbx_description
1 polymer ?
#
loop_
_entity_poly.entity_id
_entity_poly.type
_entity_poly.pdbx_seq_one_letter_code
_entity_poly.pdbx_strand_id
1 'polypeptide(L)'
;MKCDLKICGFGLARAPLETHAVTEYVAATRWYHAPELLLNSPTYTSAIDMWSVGCIFLELMTGTLLFPGKDHVHQLRLIMELRYRLSNRRRHWIVE
;
A
#
# COMPACT_ATOMS: atom_id res chain seq x y z
N MET A 1 27.30 15.30 6.95
CA MET A 1 26.15 14.60 7.58
C MET A 1 26.00 13.25 6.92
N LYS A 2 25.82 12.18 7.70
CA LYS A 2 25.65 10.81 7.18
C LYS A 2 24.22 10.39 7.44
N CYS A 3 23.44 10.20 6.37
CA CYS A 3 22.02 9.85 6.45
C CYS A 3 21.87 8.37 6.05
N ASP A 4 22.27 7.47 6.95
CA ASP A 4 22.18 6.04 6.71
C ASP A 4 20.75 5.55 7.00
N LEU A 5 20.05 5.06 5.98
CA LEU A 5 18.72 4.46 6.09
C LEU A 5 18.84 2.93 6.16
N LYS A 6 18.10 2.29 7.07
CA LYS A 6 18.04 0.82 7.22
C LYS A 6 16.60 0.37 7.40
N ILE A 7 16.23 -0.74 6.77
CA ILE A 7 14.92 -1.38 6.93
C ILE A 7 14.94 -2.24 8.21
N CYS A 8 13.85 -2.21 8.98
CA CYS A 8 13.65 -3.02 10.17
C CYS A 8 12.22 -3.61 10.18
N GLY A 9 11.92 -4.47 11.15
CA GLY A 9 10.55 -5.00 11.34
C GLY A 9 10.21 -6.26 10.54
N PHE A 10 11.17 -7.15 10.29
CA PHE A 10 10.98 -8.40 9.54
C PHE A 10 10.14 -9.48 10.26
N GLY A 11 9.44 -9.17 11.35
CA GLY A 11 8.62 -10.14 12.10
C GLY A 11 7.43 -10.70 11.31
N LEU A 12 7.06 -10.04 10.21
CA LEU A 12 6.03 -10.46 9.27
C LEU A 12 6.58 -10.90 7.91
N ALA A 13 7.90 -10.94 7.74
CA ALA A 13 8.51 -11.34 6.46
C ALA A 13 8.21 -12.80 6.14
N ARG A 14 7.95 -13.09 4.86
CA ARG A 14 7.61 -14.44 4.38
C ARG A 14 8.47 -14.83 3.19
N ALA A 15 8.79 -16.11 3.08
CA ALA A 15 9.46 -16.65 1.91
C ALA A 15 8.46 -16.80 0.75
N PRO A 16 8.88 -16.60 -0.52
CA PRO A 16 7.98 -16.63 -1.68
C PRO A 16 7.20 -17.96 -1.89
N LEU A 17 7.63 -19.05 -1.25
CA LEU A 17 7.03 -20.38 -1.37
C LEU A 17 5.97 -20.70 -0.31
N GLU A 18 5.80 -19.83 0.70
CA GLU A 18 4.78 -20.05 1.75
C GLU A 18 3.40 -19.59 1.26
N THR A 19 2.65 -20.50 0.62
CA THR A 19 1.21 -20.33 0.34
C THR A 19 0.39 -20.53 1.62
N HIS A 20 0.63 -19.71 2.64
CA HIS A 20 -0.22 -19.68 3.83
C HIS A 20 -1.13 -18.46 3.76
N ALA A 21 -2.42 -18.69 3.97
CA ALA A 21 -3.42 -17.64 4.14
C ALA A 21 -2.88 -16.62 5.14
N VAL A 22 -2.76 -15.36 4.73
CA VAL A 22 -2.37 -14.27 5.62
C VAL A 22 -3.49 -14.13 6.63
N THR A 23 -3.31 -14.72 7.83
CA THR A 23 -4.26 -14.56 8.90
C THR A 23 -4.28 -13.08 9.29
N GLU A 24 -5.46 -12.50 9.14
CA GLU A 24 -5.82 -11.08 9.11
C GLU A 24 -5.58 -10.32 10.44
N TYR A 25 -4.76 -10.85 11.35
CA TYR A 25 -4.68 -10.36 12.72
C TYR A 25 -3.23 -10.19 13.18
N VAL A 26 -2.49 -9.31 12.50
CA VAL A 26 -1.25 -8.79 13.06
C VAL A 26 -1.23 -7.29 12.93
N ALA A 27 -0.83 -6.65 14.02
CA ALA A 27 -0.75 -5.21 14.28
C ALA A 27 0.25 -4.47 13.36
N ALA A 28 0.05 -4.56 12.05
CA ALA A 28 0.68 -3.69 11.07
C ALA A 28 -0.23 -2.47 10.84
N THR A 29 0.38 -1.30 10.68
CA THR A 29 -0.35 -0.07 10.34
C THR A 29 -0.96 -0.22 8.95
N ARG A 30 -2.27 -0.54 8.91
CA ARG A 30 -3.07 -0.83 7.72
C ARG A 30 -2.94 0.18 6.57
N TRP A 31 -2.52 1.41 6.89
CA TRP A 31 -2.37 2.53 5.94
C TRP A 31 -1.46 2.22 4.75
N TYR A 32 -0.51 1.28 4.91
CA TYR A 32 0.43 0.90 3.87
C TYR A 32 0.06 -0.40 3.13
N HIS A 33 -1.07 -1.04 3.45
CA HIS A 33 -1.45 -2.31 2.84
C HIS A 33 -1.87 -2.15 1.37
N ALA A 34 -1.37 -3.05 0.53
CA ALA A 34 -1.71 -3.15 -0.88
C ALA A 34 -3.15 -3.66 -1.10
N PRO A 35 -3.83 -3.27 -2.19
CA PRO A 35 -5.22 -3.67 -2.43
C PRO A 35 -5.40 -5.19 -2.54
N GLU A 36 -4.45 -5.92 -3.11
CA GLU A 36 -4.45 -7.38 -3.19
C GLU A 36 -4.36 -8.06 -1.82
N LEU A 37 -3.74 -7.40 -0.84
CA LEU A 37 -3.69 -7.85 0.55
C LEU A 37 -5.05 -7.64 1.23
N LEU A 38 -5.71 -6.51 0.98
CA LEU A 38 -7.06 -6.21 1.49
C LEU A 38 -8.14 -7.11 0.88
N LEU A 39 -7.90 -7.63 -0.34
CA LEU A 39 -8.81 -8.51 -1.06
C LEU A 39 -8.52 -10.00 -0.82
N ASN A 40 -7.58 -10.34 0.06
CA ASN A 40 -7.16 -11.72 0.33
C ASN A 40 -6.80 -12.49 -0.97
N SER A 41 -6.06 -11.83 -1.87
CA SER A 41 -5.57 -12.46 -3.09
C SER A 41 -4.77 -13.72 -2.76
N PRO A 42 -5.00 -14.85 -3.47
CA PRO A 42 -4.22 -16.07 -3.24
C PRO A 42 -2.75 -15.93 -3.69
N THR A 43 -2.44 -14.88 -4.46
CA THR A 43 -1.11 -14.60 -4.97
C THR A 43 -0.54 -13.38 -4.27
N TYR A 44 0.45 -13.60 -3.40
CA TYR A 44 1.27 -12.56 -2.80
C TYR A 44 2.62 -12.52 -3.49
N THR A 45 3.08 -11.32 -3.85
CA THR A 45 4.36 -11.11 -4.50
C THR A 45 5.08 -9.94 -3.85
N SER A 46 6.35 -9.70 -4.19
CA SER A 46 7.08 -8.50 -3.76
C SER A 46 6.45 -7.18 -4.19
N ALA A 47 5.41 -7.19 -5.04
CA ALA A 47 4.64 -6.00 -5.39
C ALA A 47 3.95 -5.36 -4.17
N ILE A 48 3.60 -6.14 -3.14
CA ILE A 48 2.98 -5.63 -1.91
C ILE A 48 3.93 -4.70 -1.14
N ASP A 49 5.24 -4.99 -1.16
CA ASP A 49 6.26 -4.16 -0.54
C ASP A 49 6.44 -2.86 -1.33
N MET A 50 6.43 -2.95 -2.66
CA MET A 50 6.53 -1.79 -3.55
C MET A 50 5.36 -0.82 -3.40
N TRP A 51 4.15 -1.35 -3.16
CA TRP A 51 3.00 -0.51 -2.79
C TRP A 51 3.27 0.28 -1.51
N SER A 52 3.75 -0.40 -0.47
CA SER A 52 4.05 0.22 0.84
C SER A 52 5.12 1.31 0.70
N VAL A 53 6.17 1.05 -0.07
CA VAL A 53 7.23 2.04 -0.40
C VAL A 53 6.63 3.26 -1.10
N GLY A 54 5.72 3.06 -2.06
CA GLY A 54 5.05 4.17 -2.74
C GLY A 54 4.23 5.05 -1.80
N CYS A 55 3.51 4.45 -0.85
CA CYS A 55 2.79 5.18 0.19
C CYS A 55 3.72 6.01 1.08
N ILE A 56 4.82 5.41 1.57
CA ILE A 56 5.83 6.10 2.40
C ILE A 56 6.47 7.25 1.62
N PHE A 57 6.83 7.02 0.36
CA PHE A 57 7.44 8.04 -0.49
C PHE A 57 6.52 9.25 -0.66
N LEU A 58 5.23 9.02 -0.93
CA LEU A 58 4.25 10.10 -1.06
C LEU A 58 4.02 10.83 0.27
N GLU A 59 3.96 10.10 1.38
CA GLU A 59 3.84 10.71 2.71
C GLU A 59 5.04 11.60 3.05
N LEU A 60 6.26 11.18 2.70
CA LEU A 60 7.46 12.02 2.86
C LEU A 60 7.39 13.29 2.00
N MET A 61 6.78 13.22 0.82
CA MET A 61 6.61 14.39 -0.06
C MET A 61 5.51 15.34 0.42
N THR A 62 4.40 14.81 0.96
CA THR A 62 3.22 15.62 1.33
C THR A 62 3.19 15.99 2.81
N GLY A 63 3.96 15.30 3.66
CA GLY A 63 3.88 15.40 5.11
C GLY A 63 2.58 14.85 5.70
N THR A 64 1.80 14.10 4.91
CA THR A 64 0.47 13.60 5.30
C THR A 64 0.26 12.16 4.85
N LEU A 65 -0.42 11.38 5.70
CA LEU A 65 -0.78 9.98 5.40
C LEU A 65 -1.61 9.90 4.12
N LEU A 66 -1.16 9.07 3.19
CA LEU A 66 -1.84 8.89 1.90
C LEU A 66 -3.21 8.21 2.05
N PHE A 67 -3.28 7.18 2.90
CA PHE A 67 -4.49 6.39 3.11
C PHE A 67 -4.74 6.09 4.60
N PRO A 68 -5.33 7.03 5.37
CA PRO A 68 -5.65 6.82 6.78
C PRO A 68 -6.95 6.00 6.96
N GLY A 69 -7.00 4.78 6.42
CA GLY A 69 -8.17 3.90 6.52
C GLY A 69 -8.44 3.47 7.96
N LYS A 70 -9.72 3.47 8.34
CA LYS A 70 -10.20 3.06 9.67
C LYS A 70 -10.43 1.55 9.76
N ASP A 71 -10.87 0.96 8.65
CA ASP A 71 -11.17 -0.45 8.46
C ASP A 71 -10.81 -0.87 7.01
N HIS A 72 -11.01 -2.14 6.67
CA HIS A 72 -10.62 -2.70 5.36
C HIS A 72 -11.41 -2.06 4.20
N VAL A 73 -12.69 -1.82 4.41
CA VAL A 73 -13.58 -1.24 3.41
C VAL A 73 -13.21 0.23 3.17
N HIS A 74 -12.97 0.97 4.25
CA HIS A 74 -12.56 2.37 4.17
C HIS A 74 -11.19 2.51 3.49
N GLN A 75 -10.21 1.67 3.84
CA GLN A 75 -8.90 1.66 3.19
C GLN A 75 -9.04 1.43 1.67
N LEU A 76 -9.79 0.40 1.26
CA LEU A 76 -10.02 0.10 -0.15
C LEU A 76 -10.73 1.24 -0.87
N ARG A 77 -11.70 1.90 -0.23
CA ARG A 77 -12.41 3.06 -0.79
C ARG A 77 -11.46 4.22 -1.09
N LEU A 78 -10.56 4.56 -0.16
CA LEU A 78 -9.57 5.62 -0.36
C LEU A 78 -8.63 5.32 -1.54
N ILE A 79 -8.20 4.06 -1.66
CA ILE A 79 -7.37 3.60 -2.78
C ILE A 79 -8.10 3.76 -4.12
N MET A 80 -9.36 3.30 -4.18
CA MET A 80 -10.17 3.39 -5.41
C MET A 80 -10.47 4.84 -5.80
N GLU A 81 -10.73 5.71 -4.83
CA GLU A 81 -10.98 7.13 -5.05
C GLU A 81 -9.75 7.83 -5.68
N LEU A 82 -8.55 7.55 -5.15
CA LEU A 82 -7.31 8.07 -5.73
C LEU A 82 -7.14 7.59 -7.18
N ARG A 83 -7.33 6.29 -7.43
CA ARG A 83 -7.24 5.71 -8.77
C ARG A 83 -8.24 6.36 -9.73
N TYR A 84 -9.48 6.54 -9.30
CA TYR A 84 -10.53 7.18 -10.09
C TYR A 84 -10.16 8.63 -10.44
N ARG A 85 -9.71 9.40 -9.45
CA ARG A 85 -9.25 10.79 -9.65
C ARG A 85 -8.10 10.88 -10.66
N LEU A 86 -7.11 9.98 -10.57
CA LEU A 86 -5.99 9.92 -11.51
C LEU A 86 -6.43 9.51 -12.93
N SER A 87 -7.35 8.54 -13.03
CA SER A 87 -7.94 8.11 -14.31
C SER A 87 -8.70 9.25 -15.00
N ASN A 88 -9.51 10.00 -14.24
CA ASN A 88 -10.25 11.14 -14.77
C ASN A 88 -9.34 12.32 -15.14
N ARG A 89 -8.29 12.56 -14.35
CA ARG A 89 -7.31 13.60 -14.67
C ARG A 89 -6.55 13.30 -15.97
N ARG A 90 -6.22 12.03 -16.26
CA ARG A 90 -5.58 11.64 -17.53
C ARG A 90 -6.47 11.87 -18.74
N ARG A 91 -7.79 11.70 -18.60
CA ARG A 91 -8.73 11.93 -19.71
C ARG A 91 -8.82 13.39 -20.14
N HIS A 92 -8.55 14.34 -19.25
CA HIS A 92 -8.62 15.77 -19.58
C HIS A 92 -7.46 16.23 -20.48
N TRP A 93 -6.31 15.55 -20.47
CA TRP A 93 -5.15 15.89 -21.31
C TRP A 93 -5.19 15.31 -22.72
N ILE A 94 -6.18 14.46 -23.04
CA ILE A 94 -6.30 13.81 -24.37
C ILE A 94 -7.34 14.54 -25.25
N VAL A 95 -7.97 15.61 -24.73
CA VAL A 95 -9.01 16.38 -25.43
C VAL A 95 -8.61 17.84 -25.72
N GLU A 96 -7.35 18.21 -25.58
CA GLU A 96 -6.78 19.48 -26.06
C GLU A 96 -5.69 19.24 -27.12
#